data_AF-A0A937XPM8-F1
#
_entry.id   AF-A0A937XPM8-F1
#
_cell.length_a   1.000
_cell.length_b   1.000
_cell.length_c   1.000
_cell.angle_alpha   90.00
_cell.angle_beta   90.00
_cell.angle_gamma   90.00
#
_symmetry.space_group_name_H-M   'P 1'
#
loop_
_entity.id
_entity.type
_entity.pdbx_description
1 polymer ?
#
loop_
_entity_poly.entity_id
_entity_poly.type
_entity_poly.pdbx_seq_one_letter_code
_entity_poly.pdbx_strand_id
1 'polypeptide(L)'
;YLRLPLDGNASLDEFTRLRDAVFNKNLHPDVGRRFALSAAKTEALSETMRTRLQETAERVLETFSQRGFQSVADFLEKAVPDDEREKAAEIYVRVLQGAAWEAWMQARERAGLKRMEPDPTQAAFVQDSLNAMSDAFFYGVPIYMQMSGFDEIKASVFQLTRSPGKPIVYLGCALLVLGIFAMFYLRERRLWLLVKHGGQARVAYAPTRRTLDEDQAFTDYRDALKRILS
;
A
#
# COMPACT_ATOMS: atom_id res chain seq x y z
N TYR A 1 27.49 8.57 -9.06
CA TYR A 1 26.08 8.60 -8.61
C TYR A 1 25.53 7.20 -8.79
N LEU A 2 24.70 6.71 -7.87
CA LEU A 2 24.14 5.35 -7.95
C LEU A 2 22.81 5.40 -8.72
N ARG A 3 22.66 4.55 -9.74
CA ARG A 3 21.39 4.36 -10.46
C ARG A 3 20.82 3.01 -10.05
N LEU A 4 19.63 3.01 -9.45
CA LEU A 4 18.94 1.79 -9.05
C LEU A 4 17.73 1.59 -9.96
N PRO A 5 17.59 0.42 -10.61
CA PRO A 5 16.42 0.14 -11.44
C PRO A 5 15.18 0.01 -10.57
N LEU A 6 14.09 0.62 -11.01
CA LEU A 6 12.79 0.50 -10.38
C LEU A 6 11.99 -0.61 -11.06
N ASP A 7 11.16 -1.30 -10.28
CA ASP A 7 10.22 -2.27 -10.80
C ASP A 7 8.99 -1.61 -11.45
N GLY A 8 8.07 -2.43 -11.96
CA GLY A 8 6.84 -1.97 -12.61
C GLY A 8 5.91 -1.14 -11.72
N ASN A 9 6.11 -1.15 -10.40
CA ASN A 9 5.36 -0.35 -9.43
C ASN A 9 6.14 0.90 -8.99
N ALA A 10 7.23 1.24 -9.68
CA ALA A 10 8.17 2.30 -9.29
C ALA A 10 8.79 2.07 -7.89
N SER A 11 8.95 0.82 -7.48
CA SER A 11 9.56 0.40 -6.21
C SER A 11 10.94 -0.21 -6.42
N LEU A 12 11.72 -0.30 -5.35
CA LEU A 12 13.00 -1.00 -5.30
C LEU A 12 12.86 -2.45 -4.82
N ASP A 13 11.63 -2.95 -4.66
CA ASP A 13 11.37 -4.27 -4.08
C ASP A 13 11.97 -5.39 -4.93
N GLU A 14 11.79 -5.36 -6.25
CA GLU A 14 12.39 -6.41 -7.11
C GLU A 14 13.92 -6.32 -7.16
N PHE A 15 14.48 -5.11 -7.21
CA PHE A 15 15.93 -4.90 -7.21
C PHE A 15 16.56 -5.41 -5.92
N THR A 16 15.97 -5.08 -4.76
CA THR A 16 16.45 -5.52 -3.46
C THR A 16 16.35 -7.03 -3.31
N ARG A 17 15.24 -7.66 -3.74
CA ARG A 17 15.10 -9.14 -3.75
C ARG A 17 16.18 -9.82 -4.59
N LEU A 18 16.40 -9.32 -5.82
CA LEU A 18 17.41 -9.88 -6.72
C LEU A 18 18.81 -9.73 -6.11
N ARG A 19 19.14 -8.53 -5.61
CA ARG A 19 20.42 -8.28 -4.95
C ARG A 19 20.62 -9.24 -3.78
N ASP A 20 19.66 -9.30 -2.87
CA ASP A 20 19.77 -10.15 -1.68
C ASP A 20 19.92 -11.63 -2.06
N ALA A 21 19.35 -12.08 -3.18
CA ALA A 21 19.55 -13.43 -3.67
C ALA A 21 20.93 -13.67 -4.30
N VAL A 22 21.42 -12.74 -5.13
CA VAL A 22 22.75 -12.82 -5.77
C VAL A 22 23.88 -12.75 -4.74
N PHE A 23 23.74 -11.95 -3.70
CA PHE A 23 24.76 -11.82 -2.65
C PHE A 23 24.67 -12.88 -1.56
N ASN A 24 23.61 -13.69 -1.52
CA ASN A 24 23.46 -14.77 -0.56
C ASN A 24 24.10 -16.07 -1.07
N LYS A 25 25.34 -16.33 -0.63
CA LYS A 25 26.13 -17.52 -0.98
C LYS A 25 25.42 -18.85 -0.71
N ASN A 26 24.52 -18.91 0.27
CA ASN A 26 23.77 -20.12 0.58
C ASN A 26 22.75 -20.48 -0.52
N LEU A 27 22.43 -19.53 -1.41
CA LEU A 27 21.49 -19.74 -2.51
C LEU A 27 22.18 -20.19 -3.79
N HIS A 28 23.47 -19.89 -3.95
CA HIS A 28 24.21 -20.16 -5.19
C HIS A 28 24.06 -21.60 -5.68
N PRO A 29 24.13 -22.64 -4.83
CA PRO A 29 23.96 -24.02 -5.30
C PRO A 29 22.57 -24.34 -5.85
N ASP A 30 21.50 -23.83 -5.22
CA ASP A 30 20.14 -24.04 -5.74
C ASP A 30 19.91 -23.22 -7.03
N VAL A 31 20.45 -22.00 -7.10
CA VAL A 31 20.39 -21.16 -8.30
C VAL A 31 21.13 -21.83 -9.46
N GLY A 32 22.34 -22.34 -9.24
CA GLY A 32 23.13 -23.03 -10.25
C GLY A 32 22.42 -24.28 -10.77
N ARG A 33 21.82 -25.07 -9.87
CA ARG A 33 20.99 -26.22 -10.25
C ARG A 33 19.78 -25.81 -11.11
N ARG A 34 19.04 -24.76 -10.70
CA ARG A 34 17.88 -24.24 -11.45
C ARG A 34 18.29 -23.72 -12.83
N PHE A 35 19.42 -23.02 -12.91
CA PHE A 35 19.98 -22.54 -14.17
C PHE A 35 20.34 -23.70 -15.11
N ALA A 36 21.03 -24.72 -14.61
CA ALA A 36 21.37 -25.91 -15.40
C ALA A 36 20.13 -26.66 -15.88
N LEU A 37 19.08 -26.76 -15.05
CA LEU A 37 17.78 -27.34 -15.44
C LEU A 37 17.06 -26.49 -16.48
N SER A 38 17.13 -25.16 -16.39
CA SER A 38 16.53 -24.27 -17.39
C SER A 38 17.24 -24.39 -18.74
N ALA A 39 18.57 -24.41 -18.75
CA ALA A 39 19.35 -24.62 -19.97
C ALA A 39 19.07 -25.99 -20.62
N ALA A 40 18.85 -27.03 -19.81
CA ALA A 40 18.53 -28.36 -20.29
C ALA A 40 17.13 -28.49 -20.94
N LYS A 41 16.24 -27.49 -20.76
CA LYS A 41 14.96 -27.43 -21.47
C LYS A 41 15.11 -26.95 -22.91
N THR A 42 16.13 -26.13 -23.17
CA THR A 42 16.42 -25.58 -24.50
C THR A 42 17.30 -26.54 -25.31
N GLU A 43 18.25 -27.20 -24.65
CA GLU A 43 19.15 -28.17 -25.28
C GLU A 43 19.25 -29.45 -24.46
N ALA A 44 19.28 -30.61 -25.13
CA ALA A 44 19.42 -31.89 -24.46
C ALA A 44 20.84 -32.04 -23.86
N LEU A 45 20.99 -31.70 -22.58
CA LEU A 45 22.27 -31.77 -21.85
C LEU A 45 22.43 -33.11 -21.11
N SER A 46 23.59 -33.75 -21.27
CA SER A 46 23.98 -34.89 -20.44
C SER A 46 24.07 -34.50 -18.96
N GLU A 47 23.98 -35.49 -18.06
CA GLU A 47 24.08 -35.24 -16.62
C GLU A 47 25.41 -34.59 -16.22
N THR A 48 26.52 -35.03 -16.82
CA THR A 48 27.84 -34.46 -16.57
C THR A 48 27.95 -33.00 -17.02
N MET A 49 27.35 -32.63 -18.16
CA MET A 49 27.32 -31.24 -18.61
C MET A 49 26.43 -30.37 -17.72
N ARG A 50 25.30 -30.91 -17.23
CA ARG A 50 24.44 -30.20 -16.27
C ARG A 50 25.18 -29.86 -14.98
N THR A 51 25.92 -30.81 -14.41
CA THR A 51 26.72 -30.57 -13.20
C THR A 51 27.79 -29.50 -13.44
N ARG A 52 28.52 -29.56 -14.57
CA ARG A 52 29.52 -28.53 -14.91
C ARG A 52 28.90 -27.15 -15.09
N LEU A 53 27.71 -27.08 -15.70
CA LEU A 53 27.00 -25.82 -15.90
C LEU A 53 26.52 -25.22 -14.58
N GLN A 54 26.05 -26.07 -13.66
CA GLN A 54 25.72 -25.67 -12.29
C GLN A 54 26.95 -25.09 -11.58
N GLU A 55 28.08 -25.81 -11.55
CA GLU A 55 29.33 -25.34 -10.92
C GLU A 55 29.82 -24.03 -11.54
N THR A 56 29.66 -23.88 -12.85
CA THR A 56 30.00 -22.63 -13.56
C THR A 56 29.11 -21.48 -13.10
N ALA A 57 27.79 -21.68 -13.02
CA ALA A 57 26.88 -20.65 -12.55
C ALA A 57 27.14 -20.25 -11.08
N GLU A 58 27.44 -21.22 -10.22
CA GLU A 58 27.85 -20.99 -8.83
C GLU A 58 29.11 -20.12 -8.77
N ARG A 59 30.15 -20.49 -9.52
CA ARG A 59 31.41 -19.74 -9.57
C ARG A 59 31.23 -18.32 -10.10
N VAL A 60 30.36 -18.16 -11.09
CA VAL A 60 30.07 -16.87 -11.72
C VAL A 60 29.39 -15.92 -10.74
N LEU A 61 28.38 -16.40 -10.01
CA LEU A 61 27.71 -15.65 -8.95
C LEU A 61 28.65 -15.34 -7.79
N GLU A 62 29.47 -16.32 -7.37
CA GLU A 62 30.45 -16.15 -6.30
C GLU A 62 31.44 -15.04 -6.64
N THR A 63 32.04 -15.10 -7.84
CA THR A 63 33.01 -14.10 -8.30
C THR A 63 32.36 -12.73 -8.42
N PHE A 64 31.17 -12.63 -9.02
CA PHE A 64 30.46 -11.35 -9.15
C PHE A 64 30.11 -10.76 -7.77
N SER A 65 29.75 -11.59 -6.79
CA SER A 65 29.40 -11.13 -5.43
C SER A 65 30.58 -10.49 -4.67
N GLN A 66 31.82 -10.58 -5.16
CA GLN A 66 32.98 -10.00 -4.50
C GLN A 66 33.14 -8.50 -4.79
N ARG A 67 33.15 -8.10 -6.07
CA ARG A 67 33.34 -6.70 -6.52
C ARG A 67 32.58 -6.35 -7.81
N GLY A 68 31.49 -7.05 -8.11
CA GLY A 68 30.70 -6.83 -9.31
C GLY A 68 31.45 -7.23 -10.59
N PHE A 69 31.36 -6.43 -11.65
CA PHE A 69 32.05 -6.71 -12.90
C PHE A 69 33.57 -6.55 -12.81
N GLN A 70 34.09 -5.83 -11.80
CA GLN A 70 35.55 -5.70 -11.61
C GLN A 70 36.20 -7.05 -11.29
N SER A 71 35.61 -7.86 -10.41
CA SER A 71 36.15 -9.19 -10.09
C SER A 71 36.05 -10.16 -11.26
N VAL A 72 35.10 -9.95 -12.17
CA VAL A 72 35.00 -10.71 -13.42
C VAL A 72 36.15 -10.35 -14.35
N ALA A 73 36.43 -9.05 -14.53
CA ALA A 73 37.57 -8.59 -15.34
C ALA A 73 38.90 -9.13 -14.77
N ASP A 74 39.14 -8.97 -13.47
CA ASP A 74 40.34 -9.46 -12.80
C ASP A 74 40.53 -10.98 -12.93
N PHE A 75 39.43 -11.74 -12.93
CA PHE A 75 39.45 -13.19 -13.14
C PHE A 75 39.81 -13.54 -14.58
N LEU A 76 39.18 -12.90 -15.56
CA LEU A 76 39.41 -13.17 -16.98
C LEU A 76 40.83 -12.79 -17.42
N GLU A 77 41.38 -11.69 -16.91
CA GLU A 77 42.77 -11.30 -17.20
C GLU A 77 43.79 -12.35 -16.76
N LYS A 78 43.53 -13.04 -15.64
CA LYS A 78 44.42 -14.06 -15.07
C LYS A 78 44.21 -15.45 -15.67
N ALA A 79 42.97 -15.78 -16.02
CA ALA A 79 42.59 -17.13 -16.43
C ALA A 79 42.56 -17.33 -17.95
N VAL A 80 42.39 -16.26 -18.74
CA VAL A 80 42.14 -16.35 -20.19
C VAL A 80 43.20 -15.53 -20.97
N PRO A 81 43.82 -16.13 -22.01
CA PRO A 81 44.70 -15.42 -22.94
C PRO A 81 44.03 -14.23 -23.64
N ASP A 82 44.79 -13.16 -23.92
CA ASP A 82 44.30 -11.89 -24.49
C ASP A 82 43.41 -12.05 -25.73
N ASP A 83 43.72 -13.00 -26.60
CA ASP A 83 43.00 -13.28 -27.84
C ASP A 83 41.63 -13.95 -27.64
N GLU A 84 41.41 -14.61 -26.51
CA GLU A 84 40.14 -15.26 -26.18
C GLU A 84 39.30 -14.47 -25.14
N ARG A 85 39.86 -13.41 -24.55
CA ARG A 85 39.24 -12.66 -23.43
C ARG A 85 37.87 -12.11 -23.76
N GLU A 86 37.68 -11.49 -24.91
CA GLU A 86 36.40 -10.86 -25.27
C GLU A 86 35.28 -11.90 -25.38
N LYS A 87 35.55 -13.03 -26.03
CA LYS A 87 34.61 -14.14 -26.17
C LYS A 87 34.30 -14.80 -24.82
N ALA A 88 35.33 -14.99 -23.99
CA ALA A 88 35.15 -15.52 -22.64
C ALA A 88 34.30 -14.59 -21.76
N ALA A 89 34.51 -13.26 -21.87
CA ALA A 89 33.70 -12.26 -21.18
C ALA A 89 32.23 -12.32 -21.60
N GLU A 90 31.96 -12.42 -22.90
CA GLU A 90 30.58 -12.51 -23.41
C GLU A 90 29.85 -13.75 -22.85
N ILE A 91 30.53 -14.91 -22.86
CA ILE A 91 29.98 -16.16 -22.30
C ILE A 91 29.75 -16.00 -20.80
N TYR A 92 30.70 -15.43 -20.08
CA TYR A 92 30.60 -15.21 -18.64
C TYR A 92 29.39 -14.33 -18.30
N VAL A 93 29.24 -13.20 -18.97
CA VAL A 93 28.12 -12.27 -18.78
C VAL A 93 26.79 -12.96 -19.08
N ARG A 94 26.73 -13.79 -20.12
CA ARG A 94 25.52 -14.56 -20.45
C ARG A 94 25.14 -15.56 -19.36
N VAL A 95 26.11 -16.29 -18.82
CA VAL A 95 25.90 -17.22 -17.69
C VAL A 95 25.47 -16.44 -16.44
N LEU A 96 26.11 -15.30 -16.16
CA LEU A 96 25.77 -14.45 -15.03
C LEU A 96 24.33 -13.94 -15.12
N GLN A 97 23.91 -13.45 -16.29
CA GLN A 97 22.54 -12.97 -16.52
C GLN A 97 21.51 -14.09 -16.34
N GLY A 98 21.79 -15.30 -16.86
CA GLY A 98 20.91 -16.45 -16.68
C GLY A 98 20.84 -16.96 -15.24
N ALA A 99 21.98 -16.97 -14.53
CA ALA A 99 22.02 -17.33 -13.12
C ALA A 99 21.32 -16.27 -12.25
N ALA A 100 21.51 -14.98 -12.54
CA ALA A 100 20.82 -13.88 -11.86
C ALA A 100 19.31 -13.92 -12.09
N TRP A 101 18.85 -14.30 -13.29
CA TRP A 101 17.43 -14.56 -13.55
C TRP A 101 16.87 -15.65 -12.64
N GLU A 102 17.55 -16.79 -12.52
CA GLU A 102 17.09 -17.87 -11.63
C GLU A 102 17.16 -17.48 -10.15
N ALA A 103 18.17 -16.71 -9.74
CA ALA A 103 18.24 -16.12 -8.40
C ALA A 103 17.03 -15.21 -8.13
N TRP A 104 16.66 -14.37 -9.10
CA TRP A 104 15.49 -13.51 -8.98
C TRP A 104 14.21 -14.32 -8.82
N MET A 105 14.00 -15.31 -9.69
CA MET A 105 12.79 -16.13 -9.65
C MET A 105 12.69 -16.94 -8.36
N GLN A 106 13.81 -17.48 -7.86
CA GLN A 106 13.86 -18.14 -6.55
C GLN A 106 13.52 -17.15 -5.41
N ALA A 107 14.01 -15.92 -5.47
CA ALA A 107 13.71 -14.89 -4.48
C ALA A 107 12.22 -14.51 -4.48
N ARG A 108 11.60 -14.41 -5.66
CA ARG A 108 10.16 -14.18 -5.82
C ARG A 108 9.34 -15.31 -5.22
N GLU A 109 9.69 -16.56 -5.51
CA GLU A 109 9.03 -17.75 -4.96
C GLU A 109 9.10 -17.77 -3.42
N ARG A 110 10.26 -17.45 -2.84
CA ARG A 110 10.45 -17.36 -1.39
C ARG A 110 9.63 -16.25 -0.74
N ALA A 111 9.31 -15.20 -1.49
CA ALA A 111 8.43 -14.12 -1.07
C ALA A 111 6.93 -14.41 -1.31
N GLY A 112 6.57 -15.61 -1.76
CA GLY A 112 5.19 -15.96 -2.11
C GLY A 112 4.68 -15.31 -3.40
N LEU A 113 5.57 -14.73 -4.21
CA LEU A 113 5.24 -14.09 -5.47
C LEU A 113 5.33 -15.10 -6.62
N LYS A 114 4.52 -14.88 -7.66
CA LYS A 114 4.53 -15.73 -8.87
C LYS A 114 5.84 -15.51 -9.65
N ARG A 115 6.39 -16.61 -10.17
CA ARG A 115 7.47 -16.58 -11.17
C ARG A 115 7.03 -15.75 -12.39
N MET A 116 7.93 -14.93 -12.90
CA MET A 116 7.70 -14.16 -14.12
C MET A 116 8.10 -14.97 -15.34
N GLU A 117 7.43 -14.71 -16.45
CA GLU A 117 7.85 -15.24 -17.75
C GLU A 117 9.03 -14.43 -18.29
N PRO A 118 9.97 -15.06 -19.02
CA PRO A 118 11.03 -14.34 -19.70
C PRO A 118 10.46 -13.38 -20.75
N ASP A 119 10.80 -12.10 -20.64
CA ASP A 119 10.42 -11.03 -21.56
C ASP A 119 11.59 -10.05 -21.72
N PRO A 120 11.78 -9.39 -22.88
CA PRO A 120 12.80 -8.36 -23.08
C PRO A 120 12.88 -7.31 -21.97
N THR A 121 11.75 -6.88 -21.40
CA THR A 121 11.73 -5.91 -20.29
C THR A 121 12.40 -6.47 -19.04
N GLN A 122 12.12 -7.73 -18.73
CA GLN A 122 12.66 -8.39 -17.55
C GLN A 122 14.14 -8.75 -17.72
N ALA A 123 14.54 -9.08 -18.95
CA ALA A 123 15.95 -9.26 -19.29
C ALA A 123 16.74 -7.95 -19.12
N ALA A 124 16.20 -6.82 -19.58
CA ALA A 124 16.79 -5.51 -19.37
C ALA A 124 16.88 -5.16 -17.87
N PHE A 125 15.83 -5.44 -17.09
CA PHE A 125 15.84 -5.24 -15.64
C PHE A 125 16.96 -6.02 -14.92
N VAL A 126 17.20 -7.28 -15.32
CA VAL A 126 18.31 -8.07 -14.77
C VAL A 126 19.66 -7.43 -15.13
N GLN A 127 19.84 -7.00 -16.38
CA GLN A 127 21.08 -6.33 -16.81
C GLN A 127 21.33 -5.03 -16.04
N ASP A 128 20.32 -4.17 -15.95
CA ASP A 128 20.39 -2.91 -15.21
C ASP A 128 20.65 -3.14 -13.71
N SER A 129 20.05 -4.19 -13.15
CA SER A 129 20.26 -4.58 -11.75
C SER A 129 21.71 -5.03 -11.50
N LEU A 130 22.28 -5.84 -12.39
CA LEU A 130 23.69 -6.26 -12.28
C LEU A 130 24.64 -5.07 -12.42
N ASN A 131 24.37 -4.15 -13.34
CA ASN A 131 25.14 -2.90 -13.48
C ASN A 131 25.06 -2.05 -12.20
N ALA A 132 23.85 -1.85 -11.68
CA ALA A 132 23.62 -1.11 -10.44
C ALA A 132 24.31 -1.75 -9.22
N MET A 133 24.32 -3.09 -9.12
CA MET A 133 25.04 -3.82 -8.07
C MET A 133 26.55 -3.66 -8.20
N SER A 134 27.08 -3.66 -9.42
CA SER A 134 28.49 -3.40 -9.66
C SER A 134 28.87 -1.96 -9.28
N ASP A 135 28.06 -0.98 -9.67
CA ASP A 135 28.26 0.43 -9.32
C ASP A 135 28.13 0.68 -7.81
N ALA A 136 27.30 -0.09 -7.10
CA ALA A 136 27.14 0.01 -5.65
C ALA A 136 28.46 -0.26 -4.90
N PHE A 137 29.36 -1.10 -5.43
CA PHE A 137 30.69 -1.29 -4.83
C PHE A 137 31.56 -0.04 -4.88
N PHE A 138 31.39 0.81 -5.89
CA PHE A 138 32.12 2.07 -6.01
C PHE A 138 31.46 3.20 -5.19
N TYR A 139 30.18 3.06 -4.83
CA TYR A 139 29.46 4.05 -4.02
C TYR A 139 30.00 4.16 -2.58
N GLY A 140 30.62 3.11 -2.04
CA GLY A 140 31.37 3.14 -0.79
C GLY A 140 30.54 3.21 0.51
N VAL A 141 29.22 3.45 0.43
CA VAL A 141 28.33 3.47 1.59
C VAL A 141 27.41 2.24 1.57
N PRO A 142 27.37 1.41 2.63
CA PRO A 142 26.59 0.17 2.65
C PRO A 142 25.08 0.39 2.87
N ILE A 143 24.62 1.65 2.93
CA ILE A 143 23.25 2.02 3.27
C ILE A 143 22.68 2.92 2.17
N TYR A 144 21.48 2.56 1.70
CA TYR A 144 20.65 3.41 0.87
C TYR A 144 19.49 3.95 1.71
N MET A 145 19.35 5.27 1.80
CA MET A 145 18.26 5.93 2.52
C MET A 145 17.23 6.45 1.53
N GLN A 146 16.00 5.98 1.64
CA GLN A 146 14.86 6.45 0.86
C GLN A 146 13.86 7.15 1.77
N MET A 147 13.31 8.28 1.31
CA MET A 147 12.19 8.93 2.00
C MET A 147 10.94 8.06 1.83
N SER A 148 10.46 7.44 2.92
CA SER A 148 9.24 6.64 2.92
C SER A 148 7.96 7.49 2.91
N GLY A 149 8.06 8.72 3.42
CA GLY A 149 6.98 9.68 3.50
C GLY A 149 7.46 10.98 4.13
N PHE A 150 6.70 12.04 3.91
CA PHE A 150 6.92 13.34 4.51
C PHE A 150 5.63 13.77 5.19
N ASP A 151 5.64 13.80 6.52
CA ASP A 151 4.55 14.39 7.30
C ASP A 151 4.88 15.85 7.57
N GLU A 152 4.19 16.76 6.87
CA GLU A 152 4.44 18.19 6.99
C GLU A 152 3.82 18.74 8.28
N ILE A 153 4.55 18.64 9.38
CA ILE A 153 4.16 19.28 10.64
C ILE A 153 4.57 20.75 10.58
N LYS A 154 3.66 21.62 10.15
CA LYS A 154 3.83 23.08 10.21
C LYS A 154 3.80 23.55 11.66
N ALA A 155 4.96 23.49 12.33
CA ALA A 155 5.18 24.11 13.63
C ALA A 155 5.28 25.64 13.48
N SER A 156 4.16 26.31 13.22
CA SER A 156 4.08 27.74 13.53
C SER A 156 3.97 27.87 15.04
N VAL A 157 4.90 28.59 15.66
CA VAL A 157 4.92 28.87 17.11
C VAL A 157 3.62 29.55 17.60
N PHE A 158 2.79 30.03 16.67
CA PHE A 158 1.38 30.32 16.92
C PHE A 158 0.51 29.07 16.79
N GLN A 159 0.41 28.28 17.87
CA GLN A 159 -0.64 27.27 18.04
C GLN A 159 -2.00 27.94 18.28
N LEU A 160 -2.50 28.69 17.31
CA LEU A 160 -3.80 29.39 17.38
C LEU A 160 -4.90 28.66 16.60
N THR A 161 -4.82 27.33 16.46
CA THR A 161 -5.82 26.54 15.69
C THR A 161 -6.60 25.54 16.53
N ARG A 162 -6.15 25.24 17.76
CA ARG A 162 -6.93 24.44 18.71
C ARG A 162 -7.72 25.38 19.60
N SER A 163 -8.92 25.78 19.15
CA SER A 163 -9.86 26.55 19.96
C SER A 163 -10.68 25.59 20.83
N PRO A 164 -10.33 25.34 22.10
CA PRO A 164 -11.04 24.37 22.95
C PRO A 164 -12.51 24.75 23.19
N GLY A 165 -12.88 26.01 22.95
CA GLY A 165 -14.27 26.49 23.02
C GLY A 165 -15.11 26.23 21.76
N LYS A 166 -14.52 25.81 20.63
CA LYS A 166 -15.25 25.54 19.38
C LYS A 166 -16.47 24.61 19.59
N PRO A 167 -16.36 23.43 20.21
CA PRO A 167 -17.52 22.55 20.40
C PRO A 167 -18.63 23.17 21.26
N ILE A 168 -18.27 23.95 22.29
CA ILE A 168 -19.24 24.61 23.19
C ILE A 168 -20.01 25.70 22.45
N VAL A 169 -19.33 26.48 21.61
CA VAL A 169 -19.97 27.53 20.79
C VAL A 169 -20.94 26.90 19.78
N TYR A 170 -20.55 25.84 19.07
CA TYR A 170 -21.46 25.17 18.13
C TYR A 170 -22.66 24.53 18.85
N LEU A 171 -22.46 23.94 20.03
CA LEU A 171 -23.55 23.41 20.84
C LEU A 171 -24.51 24.54 21.27
N GLY A 172 -23.98 25.68 21.69
CA GLY A 172 -24.77 26.87 22.03
C GLY A 172 -25.58 27.39 20.85
N CYS A 173 -24.95 27.53 19.68
CA CYS A 173 -25.65 27.93 18.45
C CYS A 173 -26.76 26.94 18.07
N ALA A 174 -26.50 25.63 18.18
CA ALA A 174 -27.50 24.60 17.90
C ALA A 174 -28.70 24.66 18.87
N LEU A 175 -28.44 24.83 20.17
CA LEU A 175 -29.48 25.01 21.19
C LEU A 175 -30.30 26.29 20.95
N LEU A 176 -29.68 27.37 20.49
CA LEU A 176 -30.35 28.63 20.19
C LEU A 176 -31.31 28.48 19.01
N VAL A 177 -30.85 27.84 17.92
CA VAL A 177 -31.70 27.51 16.77
C VAL A 177 -32.87 26.62 17.20
N LEU A 178 -32.62 25.60 18.02
CA LEU A 178 -33.66 24.72 18.54
C LEU A 178 -34.67 25.47 19.44
N GLY A 179 -34.22 26.43 20.24
CA GLY A 179 -35.09 27.30 21.04
C GLY A 179 -36.00 28.19 20.19
N ILE A 180 -35.49 28.74 19.09
CA ILE A 180 -36.30 29.49 18.12
C ILE A 180 -37.38 28.58 17.51
N PHE A 181 -37.02 27.38 17.08
CA PHE A 181 -38.00 26.40 16.58
C PHE A 181 -39.04 26.03 17.64
N ALA A 182 -38.62 25.78 18.87
CA ALA A 182 -39.52 25.49 19.98
C ALA A 182 -40.52 26.64 20.19
N MET A 183 -40.08 27.90 20.17
CA MET A 183 -40.97 29.07 20.28
C MET A 183 -41.97 29.17 19.12
N PHE A 184 -41.58 28.82 17.90
CA PHE A 184 -42.48 28.85 16.74
C PHE A 184 -43.50 27.71 16.73
N TYR A 185 -43.11 26.51 17.19
CA TYR A 185 -43.92 25.30 17.05
C TYR A 185 -44.69 24.91 18.33
N LEU A 186 -44.18 25.23 19.53
CA LEU A 186 -44.93 25.04 20.79
C LEU A 186 -45.97 26.14 20.92
N ARG A 187 -47.18 25.86 20.42
CA ARG A 187 -48.33 26.74 20.60
C ARG A 187 -49.00 26.46 21.94
N GLU A 188 -49.25 27.52 22.70
CA GLU A 188 -50.10 27.44 23.88
C GLU A 188 -51.55 27.16 23.45
N ARG A 189 -52.09 26.00 23.85
CA ARG A 189 -53.50 25.64 23.65
C ARG A 189 -54.19 25.66 25.02
N ARG A 190 -55.11 26.61 25.23
CA ARG A 190 -55.89 26.72 26.46
C ARG A 190 -57.25 26.06 26.26
N LEU A 191 -57.52 25.02 27.05
CA LEU A 191 -58.80 24.34 27.08
C LEU A 191 -59.43 24.54 28.47
N TRP A 192 -60.62 25.12 28.48
CA TRP A 192 -61.37 25.40 29.70
C TRP A 192 -62.52 24.40 29.82
N LEU A 193 -62.60 23.75 30.99
CA LEU A 193 -63.60 22.73 31.29
C LEU A 193 -64.43 23.18 32.49
N LEU A 194 -65.74 23.26 32.30
CA LEU A 194 -66.69 23.50 33.38
C LEU A 194 -67.63 22.29 33.50
N VAL A 195 -67.47 21.53 34.57
CA VAL A 195 -68.32 20.37 34.89
C VAL A 195 -69.37 20.81 35.91
N LYS A 196 -70.66 20.68 35.56
CA LYS A 196 -71.77 20.97 36.47
C LYS A 196 -72.34 19.66 37.05
N HIS A 197 -72.77 19.70 38.32
CA HIS A 197 -73.47 18.57 38.95
C HIS A 197 -74.79 18.29 38.22
N GLY A 198 -74.94 17.05 37.74
CA GLY A 198 -76.04 16.63 36.84
C GLY A 198 -75.59 16.07 35.47
N GLY A 199 -74.30 15.76 35.30
CA GLY A 199 -73.80 15.08 34.08
C GLY A 199 -73.59 15.98 32.87
N GLN A 200 -73.64 17.31 33.03
CA GLN A 200 -73.43 18.26 31.95
C GLN A 200 -72.05 18.92 32.07
N ALA A 201 -71.17 18.66 31.10
CA ALA A 201 -69.89 19.34 30.96
C ALA A 201 -69.95 20.34 29.79
N ARG A 202 -69.44 21.56 30.01
CA ARG A 202 -69.25 22.57 28.97
C ARG A 202 -67.75 22.74 28.74
N VAL A 203 -67.35 22.63 27.48
CA VAL A 203 -65.96 22.80 27.04
C VAL A 203 -65.87 24.10 26.25
N ALA A 204 -64.94 24.97 26.60
CA ALA A 204 -64.59 26.15 25.81
C ALA A 204 -63.13 26.04 25.37
N TYR A 205 -62.88 26.13 24.07
CA TYR A 205 -61.56 26.08 23.46
C TYR A 205 -61.30 27.42 22.77
N ALA A 206 -60.23 28.12 23.18
CA ALA A 206 -59.88 29.43 22.65
C ALA A 206 -58.45 29.38 22.07
N PRO A 207 -58.30 29.16 20.75
CA PRO A 207 -57.00 29.21 20.09
C PRO A 207 -56.61 30.66 19.74
N THR A 208 -55.30 30.96 19.79
CA THR A 208 -54.77 32.30 19.47
C THR A 208 -54.80 32.61 17.96
N ARG A 209 -54.81 31.59 17.09
CA ARG A 209 -54.99 31.72 15.63
C ARG A 209 -55.77 30.52 15.09
N ARG A 210 -56.89 30.78 14.41
CA ARG A 210 -57.80 29.75 13.89
C ARG A 210 -57.21 29.06 12.66
N THR A 211 -56.98 27.74 12.72
CA THR A 211 -56.51 26.92 11.59
C THR A 211 -57.45 25.73 11.34
N LEU A 212 -57.54 25.23 10.10
CA LEU A 212 -58.46 24.14 9.69
C LEU A 212 -58.35 22.87 10.54
N ASP A 213 -57.17 22.55 11.09
CA ASP A 213 -56.92 21.39 11.96
C ASP A 213 -57.50 21.50 13.38
N GLU A 214 -57.93 22.69 13.81
CA GLU A 214 -58.40 22.90 15.19
C GLU A 214 -59.83 22.42 15.41
N ASP A 215 -60.67 22.46 14.37
CA ASP A 215 -62.05 21.96 14.46
C ASP A 215 -62.07 20.43 14.63
N GLN A 216 -61.09 19.74 14.02
CA GLN A 216 -60.91 18.30 14.14
C GLN A 216 -60.35 17.91 15.52
N ALA A 217 -59.31 18.62 15.99
CA ALA A 217 -58.78 18.44 17.34
C ALA A 217 -59.82 18.74 18.44
N PHE A 218 -60.69 19.75 18.26
CA PHE A 218 -61.78 20.03 19.19
C PHE A 218 -62.80 18.89 19.25
N THR A 219 -63.10 18.28 18.09
CA THR A 219 -63.99 17.12 18.00
C THR A 219 -63.40 15.92 18.74
N ASP A 220 -62.10 15.67 18.60
CA ASP A 220 -61.39 14.61 19.31
C ASP A 220 -61.39 14.83 20.83
N TYR A 221 -61.13 16.06 21.29
CA TYR A 221 -61.18 16.38 22.72
C TYR A 221 -62.60 16.23 23.29
N ARG A 222 -63.62 16.67 22.55
CA ARG A 222 -65.03 16.51 22.94
C ARG A 222 -65.40 15.03 23.06
N ASP A 223 -65.00 14.21 22.10
CA ASP A 223 -65.36 12.80 22.06
C ASP A 223 -64.56 11.98 23.11
N ALA A 224 -63.31 12.35 23.39
CA ALA A 224 -62.55 11.81 24.52
C ALA A 224 -63.18 12.18 25.87
N LEU A 225 -63.62 13.44 26.04
CA LEU A 225 -64.31 13.89 27.25
C LEU A 225 -65.66 13.18 27.43
N LYS A 226 -66.43 12.95 26.36
CA LYS A 226 -67.67 12.16 26.41
C LYS A 226 -67.45 10.73 26.89
N ARG A 227 -66.34 10.08 26.49
CA ARG A 227 -66.00 8.72 26.97
C ARG A 227 -65.62 8.67 28.44
N ILE A 228 -65.04 9.75 28.98
CA ILE A 228 -64.63 9.81 30.39
C ILE A 228 -65.80 10.22 31.31
N LEU A 229 -66.77 10.97 30.79
CA LEU A 229 -67.96 11.45 31.51
C LEU A 229 -69.21 10.56 31.35
N SER A 230 -69.17 9.48 30.56
CA SER A 230 -70.24 8.45 30.50
C SER A 230 -69.96 7.32 31.48
#